data_AF-A0A956RBL6-F1
#
_entry.id   AF-A0A956RBL6-F1
#
_cell.length_a   1.000
_cell.length_b   1.000
_cell.length_c   1.000
_cell.angle_alpha   90.00
_cell.angle_beta   90.00
_cell.angle_gamma   90.00
#
_symmetry.space_group_name_H-M   'P 1'
#
loop_
_entity.id
_entity.type
_entity.pdbx_description
1 polymer ?
#
loop_
_entity_poly.entity_id
_entity_poly.type
_entity_poly.pdbx_seq_one_letter_code
_entity_poly.pdbx_strand_id
1 'polypeptide(L)'
;KKKVVSWLLGPLDAAAPQRLELGAPAVAMHVGPLDDQPGLDLATLGLDPPTRALWSWSGEGWVQATASAGPAALDVAGGDLDGDGWPDLLTAGPQGLAVHGGFAGPALGAAFVIVDEPASSIEVRHLDEDATPDLVLADPPRVVVRLASP
;
A
#
# COMPACT_ATOMS: atom_id res chain seq x y z
N LYS A 1 -11.88 -13.32 35.26
CA LYS A 1 -12.23 -13.86 33.92
C LYS A 1 -12.09 -12.72 32.91
N LYS A 2 -10.95 -12.63 32.19
CA LYS A 2 -10.75 -11.59 31.16
C LYS A 2 -11.53 -12.03 29.92
N LYS A 3 -12.50 -11.24 29.48
CA LYS A 3 -13.18 -11.43 28.20
C LYS A 3 -12.20 -10.99 27.12
N VAL A 4 -11.68 -11.94 26.36
CA VAL A 4 -10.97 -11.65 25.11
C VAL A 4 -12.04 -11.25 24.08
N VAL A 5 -11.81 -10.18 23.35
CA VAL A 5 -12.69 -9.76 22.24
C VAL A 5 -12.52 -10.80 21.12
N SER A 6 -13.47 -11.72 21.01
CA SER A 6 -13.40 -12.89 20.12
C SER A 6 -14.17 -12.68 18.80
N TRP A 7 -14.20 -11.45 18.26
CA TRP A 7 -14.90 -11.13 17.01
C TRP A 7 -13.94 -10.87 15.84
N LEU A 8 -12.65 -11.16 15.99
CA LEU A 8 -11.72 -11.19 14.87
C LEU A 8 -11.74 -12.61 14.29
N LEU A 9 -12.39 -12.70 13.13
CA LEU A 9 -12.36 -13.80 12.17
C LEU A 9 -13.33 -14.94 12.50
N GLY A 10 -13.87 -15.58 11.45
CA GLY A 10 -14.43 -16.93 11.55
C GLY A 10 -13.38 -17.90 12.13
N PRO A 11 -13.62 -19.22 12.12
CA PRO A 11 -12.53 -20.10 12.53
C PRO A 11 -11.31 -19.76 11.68
N LEU A 12 -10.20 -19.40 12.35
CA LEU A 12 -8.87 -19.39 11.76
C LEU A 12 -8.61 -20.84 11.32
N ASP A 13 -9.20 -21.23 10.20
CA ASP A 13 -9.32 -22.61 9.78
C ASP A 13 -7.93 -23.15 9.39
N ALA A 14 -7.48 -24.13 10.18
CA ALA A 14 -6.69 -25.33 9.87
C ALA A 14 -5.40 -25.28 9.02
N ALA A 15 -5.04 -24.17 8.37
CA ALA A 15 -3.79 -24.05 7.61
C ALA A 15 -2.69 -23.42 8.47
N ALA A 16 -1.46 -23.95 8.38
CA ALA A 16 -0.31 -23.32 8.99
C ALA A 16 -0.11 -21.92 8.38
N PRO A 17 0.25 -20.90 9.19
CA PRO A 17 0.50 -19.56 8.67
C PRO A 17 1.64 -19.60 7.65
N GLN A 18 1.44 -18.97 6.49
CA GLN A 18 2.52 -18.71 5.55
C GLN A 18 3.41 -17.58 6.09
N ARG A 19 4.72 -17.75 5.97
CA ARG A 19 5.71 -16.79 6.45
C ARG A 19 6.45 -16.18 5.27
N LEU A 20 6.32 -14.86 5.13
CA LEU A 20 7.05 -14.06 4.13
C LEU A 20 8.29 -13.46 4.78
N GLU A 21 9.46 -13.72 4.20
CA GLU A 21 10.73 -13.16 4.67
C GLU A 21 10.99 -11.84 3.94
N LEU A 22 10.80 -10.72 4.64
CA LEU A 22 10.80 -9.38 4.02
C LEU A 22 12.20 -8.85 3.66
N GLY A 23 13.27 -9.51 4.12
CA GLY A 23 14.66 -9.13 3.85
C GLY A 23 15.15 -7.85 4.54
N ALA A 24 14.24 -6.99 5.00
CA ALA A 24 14.51 -5.80 5.79
C ALA A 24 13.40 -5.60 6.85
N PRO A 25 13.65 -4.84 7.94
CA PRO A 25 12.59 -4.44 8.86
C PRO A 25 11.53 -3.63 8.11
N ALA A 26 10.30 -4.16 8.05
CA ALA A 26 9.17 -3.43 7.49
C ALA A 26 8.60 -2.47 8.53
N VAL A 27 8.27 -1.26 8.09
CA VAL A 27 7.65 -0.22 8.92
C VAL A 27 6.19 0.03 8.62
N ALA A 28 5.77 -0.25 7.39
CA ALA A 28 4.40 -0.08 6.96
C ALA A 28 4.01 -1.20 5.99
N MET A 29 2.72 -1.47 5.92
CA MET A 29 2.15 -2.43 5.00
C MET A 29 0.76 -2.00 4.55
N HIS A 30 0.41 -2.37 3.32
CA HIS A 30 -0.91 -2.18 2.75
C HIS A 30 -1.38 -3.48 2.10
N VAL A 31 -2.67 -3.81 2.26
CA VAL A 31 -3.29 -5.00 1.66
C VAL A 31 -4.44 -4.56 0.78
N GLY A 32 -4.43 -4.99 -0.47
CA GLY A 32 -5.44 -4.60 -1.46
C GLY A 32 -5.22 -5.29 -2.80
N PRO A 33 -6.08 -5.05 -3.79
CA PRO A 33 -5.79 -5.39 -5.19
C PRO A 33 -4.73 -4.41 -5.71
N LEU A 34 -3.47 -4.84 -5.77
CA LEU A 34 -2.31 -4.00 -6.12
C LEU A 34 -1.64 -4.45 -7.42
N ASP A 35 -2.21 -5.44 -8.09
CA ASP A 35 -1.99 -5.77 -9.49
C ASP A 35 -3.30 -6.22 -10.17
N ASP A 36 -3.20 -6.77 -11.38
CA ASP A 36 -4.33 -7.32 -12.16
C ASP A 36 -4.61 -8.80 -11.91
N GLN A 37 -3.92 -9.41 -10.94
CA GLN A 37 -4.08 -10.81 -10.61
C GLN A 37 -5.23 -11.02 -9.60
N PRO A 38 -5.94 -12.16 -9.69
CA PRO A 38 -7.02 -12.45 -8.76
C PRO A 38 -6.47 -12.76 -7.36
N GLY A 39 -6.66 -11.84 -6.43
CA GLY A 39 -6.19 -12.03 -5.05
C GLY A 39 -6.19 -10.73 -4.26
N LEU A 40 -5.70 -10.83 -3.03
CA LEU A 40 -5.22 -9.66 -2.31
C LEU A 40 -3.70 -9.74 -2.30
N ASP A 41 -3.09 -8.62 -2.63
CA ASP A 41 -1.66 -8.44 -2.60
C ASP A 41 -1.26 -7.72 -1.31
N LEU A 42 0.03 -7.79 -1.01
CA LEU A 42 0.62 -7.10 0.12
C LEU A 42 1.74 -6.18 -0.38
N ALA A 43 1.62 -4.88 -0.15
CA ALA A 43 2.74 -3.96 -0.25
C ALA A 43 3.42 -3.83 1.11
N THR A 44 4.75 -3.88 1.14
CA THR A 44 5.55 -3.67 2.35
C THR A 44 6.61 -2.62 2.12
N LEU A 45 6.88 -1.81 3.13
CA LEU A 45 7.91 -0.78 3.11
C LEU A 45 9.04 -1.11 4.08
N GLY A 46 10.27 -1.29 3.57
CA GLY A 46 11.51 -1.44 4.33
C GLY A 46 12.30 -0.14 4.43
N LEU A 47 13.13 0.02 5.48
CA LEU A 47 13.78 1.30 5.81
C LEU A 47 15.25 1.48 5.39
N ASP A 48 16.02 0.42 5.16
CA ASP A 48 17.48 0.55 5.01
C ASP A 48 18.08 -0.43 3.97
N PRO A 49 18.20 -0.02 2.69
CA PRO A 49 17.69 1.24 2.12
C PRO A 49 16.15 1.24 2.00
N PRO A 50 15.50 2.41 1.86
CA PRO A 50 14.06 2.49 1.61
C PRO A 50 13.65 1.70 0.39
N THR A 51 12.97 0.58 0.62
CA THR A 51 12.54 -0.36 -0.41
C THR A 51 11.07 -0.62 -0.23
N ARG A 52 10.34 -0.66 -1.35
CA ARG A 52 8.98 -1.18 -1.34
C ARG A 52 8.99 -2.55 -2.00
N ALA A 53 8.19 -3.46 -1.47
CA ALA A 53 7.98 -4.77 -2.08
C ALA A 53 6.48 -4.97 -2.31
N LEU A 54 6.12 -5.45 -3.50
CA LEU A 54 4.81 -5.97 -3.81
C LEU A 54 4.89 -7.50 -3.75
N TRP A 55 4.05 -8.08 -2.91
CA TRP A 55 3.84 -9.51 -2.80
C TRP A 55 2.50 -9.83 -3.42
N SER A 56 2.53 -10.39 -4.62
CA SER A 56 1.35 -10.78 -5.39
C SER A 56 0.97 -12.22 -5.10
N TRP A 57 -0.31 -12.50 -4.90
CA TRP A 57 -0.79 -13.87 -4.68
C TRP A 57 -1.38 -14.47 -5.96
N SER A 58 -0.80 -15.57 -6.45
CA SER A 58 -1.26 -16.23 -7.68
C SER A 58 -2.26 -17.37 -7.49
N GLY A 59 -2.72 -17.63 -6.25
CA GLY A 59 -3.49 -18.84 -5.93
C GLY A 59 -2.63 -20.06 -5.58
N GLU A 60 -1.40 -20.11 -6.09
CA GLU A 60 -0.46 -21.23 -5.85
C GLU A 60 0.77 -20.80 -5.04
N GLY A 61 1.05 -19.51 -4.95
CA GLY A 61 2.17 -18.97 -4.21
C GLY A 61 2.28 -17.45 -4.28
N TRP A 62 3.24 -16.92 -3.52
CA TRP A 62 3.57 -15.50 -3.55
C TRP A 62 4.68 -15.22 -4.57
N VAL A 63 4.49 -14.17 -5.36
CA VAL A 63 5.53 -13.58 -6.21
C VAL A 63 5.93 -12.24 -5.60
N GLN A 64 7.23 -12.02 -5.45
CA GLN A 64 7.75 -10.77 -4.88
C GLN A 64 8.43 -9.94 -5.97
N ALA A 65 8.06 -8.67 -6.07
CA ALA A 65 8.82 -7.65 -6.77
C ALA A 65 9.28 -6.57 -5.78
N THR A 66 10.47 -6.02 -5.99
CA THR A 66 11.04 -4.96 -5.14
C THR A 66 11.52 -3.79 -5.99
N ALA A 67 11.39 -2.59 -5.43
CA ALA A 67 11.90 -1.36 -6.03
C ALA A 67 12.21 -0.32 -4.95
N SER A 68 12.88 0.77 -5.33
CA SER A 68 13.13 1.90 -4.42
C SER A 68 11.80 2.50 -3.95
N ALA A 69 11.60 2.69 -2.66
CA ALA A 69 10.40 3.35 -2.16
C ALA A 69 10.37 4.86 -2.47
N GLY A 70 11.48 5.42 -2.95
CA GLY A 70 11.68 6.87 -2.92
C GLY A 70 12.22 7.33 -1.55
N PRO A 71 12.54 8.62 -1.42
CA PRO A 71 13.31 9.10 -0.29
C PRO A 71 12.48 9.20 1.00
N ALA A 72 12.99 8.58 2.07
CA ALA A 72 12.47 8.67 3.44
C ALA A 72 10.98 8.31 3.62
N ALA A 73 10.47 7.36 2.82
CA ALA A 73 9.11 6.84 3.02
C ALA A 73 8.93 6.22 4.42
N LEU A 74 7.79 6.50 5.04
CA LEU A 74 7.35 6.01 6.34
C LEU A 74 6.07 5.18 6.26
N ASP A 75 5.23 5.43 5.26
CA ASP A 75 3.94 4.76 5.08
C ASP A 75 3.69 4.41 3.61
N VAL A 76 2.78 3.47 3.36
CA VAL A 76 2.42 2.98 2.02
C VAL A 76 0.91 2.77 1.92
N ALA A 77 0.32 3.19 0.80
CA ALA A 77 -1.09 2.93 0.45
C ALA A 77 -1.19 2.56 -1.03
N GLY A 78 -2.32 1.99 -1.46
CA GLY A 78 -2.56 1.69 -2.87
C GLY A 78 -4.02 1.85 -3.28
N GLY A 79 -4.22 1.98 -4.58
CA GLY A 79 -5.51 2.19 -5.23
C GLY A 79 -5.32 2.78 -6.63
N ASP A 80 -6.31 2.67 -7.50
CA ASP A 80 -6.30 3.25 -8.85
C ASP A 80 -6.54 4.77 -8.76
N LEU A 81 -5.50 5.60 -8.66
CA LEU A 81 -5.63 7.03 -8.37
C LEU A 81 -5.91 7.88 -9.60
N ASP A 82 -5.54 7.41 -10.78
CA ASP A 82 -5.70 8.14 -12.03
C ASP A 82 -6.85 7.61 -12.91
N GLY A 83 -7.54 6.55 -12.45
CA GLY A 83 -8.73 6.00 -13.07
C GLY A 83 -8.44 5.20 -14.33
N ASP A 84 -7.19 4.75 -14.53
CA ASP A 84 -6.78 4.00 -15.70
C ASP A 84 -7.13 2.50 -15.61
N GLY A 85 -7.67 2.07 -14.47
CA GLY A 85 -8.05 0.69 -14.18
C GLY A 85 -6.91 -0.17 -13.64
N TRP A 86 -5.72 0.39 -13.43
CA TRP A 86 -4.59 -0.26 -12.82
C TRP A 86 -4.33 0.33 -11.43
N PRO A 87 -3.99 -0.50 -10.44
CA PRO A 87 -3.66 0.02 -9.13
C PRO A 87 -2.35 0.80 -9.17
N ASP A 88 -2.32 1.89 -8.40
CA ASP A 88 -1.13 2.64 -8.06
C ASP A 88 -0.72 2.35 -6.62
N LEU A 89 0.54 2.68 -6.30
CA LEU A 89 1.10 2.64 -4.95
C LEU A 89 1.61 4.02 -4.60
N LEU A 90 1.30 4.47 -3.40
CA LEU A 90 1.87 5.68 -2.84
C LEU A 90 2.74 5.33 -1.67
N THR A 91 3.84 6.06 -1.55
CA THR A 91 4.65 6.07 -0.35
C THR A 91 4.74 7.50 0.18
N ALA A 92 4.52 7.68 1.47
CA ALA A 92 4.52 8.99 2.12
C ALA A 92 5.69 9.14 3.08
N GLY A 93 6.31 10.32 3.13
CA GLY A 93 7.33 10.64 4.12
C GLY A 93 7.55 12.14 4.26
N PRO A 94 8.52 12.56 5.11
CA PRO A 94 8.84 13.96 5.33
C PRO A 94 9.43 14.67 4.11
N GLN A 95 9.81 13.92 3.06
CA GLN A 95 10.33 14.48 1.80
C GLN A 95 9.27 14.58 0.71
N GLY A 96 8.01 14.22 1.01
CA GLY A 96 6.88 14.27 0.10
C GLY A 96 6.23 12.92 -0.14
N LEU A 97 5.32 12.90 -1.10
CA LEU A 97 4.70 11.68 -1.63
C LEU A 97 5.46 11.22 -2.86
N ALA A 98 5.70 9.91 -2.97
CA ALA A 98 6.06 9.29 -4.23
C ALA A 98 4.87 8.46 -4.73
N VAL A 99 4.40 8.77 -5.93
CA VAL A 99 3.35 8.03 -6.64
C VAL A 99 4.01 7.08 -7.64
N HIS A 100 3.77 5.79 -7.45
CA HIS A 100 4.30 4.71 -8.27
C HIS A 100 3.12 4.12 -9.04
N GLY A 101 2.98 4.52 -10.31
CA GLY A 101 1.75 4.24 -11.06
C GLY A 101 1.78 2.99 -11.95
N GLY A 102 0.58 2.51 -12.28
CA GLY A 102 0.30 1.61 -13.41
C GLY A 102 0.98 0.24 -13.33
N PHE A 103 0.67 -0.56 -12.31
CA PHE A 103 1.21 -1.92 -12.20
C PHE A 103 0.43 -2.93 -13.06
N ALA A 104 0.97 -3.21 -14.24
CA ALA A 104 0.55 -4.36 -15.03
C ALA A 104 1.20 -5.65 -14.50
N GLY A 105 0.47 -6.39 -13.68
CA GLY A 105 0.93 -7.64 -13.07
C GLY A 105 1.86 -7.44 -11.86
N PRO A 106 2.57 -8.49 -11.43
CA PRO A 106 3.30 -8.50 -10.16
C PRO A 106 4.58 -7.64 -10.17
N ALA A 107 4.82 -6.84 -11.21
CA ALA A 107 6.03 -6.06 -11.40
C ALA A 107 5.83 -4.61 -10.95
N LEU A 108 6.80 -4.08 -10.22
CA LEU A 108 6.82 -2.67 -9.83
C LEU A 108 7.42 -1.80 -10.95
N GLY A 109 6.73 -0.72 -11.32
CA GLY A 109 7.29 0.37 -12.12
C GLY A 109 8.50 1.04 -11.43
N ALA A 110 9.55 1.35 -12.19
CA ALA A 110 10.76 1.97 -11.68
C ALA A 110 10.65 3.51 -11.54
N ALA A 111 9.68 4.12 -12.22
CA ALA A 111 9.44 5.56 -12.20
C ALA A 111 8.38 5.92 -11.16
N PHE A 112 8.62 7.03 -10.45
CA PHE A 112 7.65 7.65 -9.57
C PHE A 112 7.71 9.17 -9.71
N VAL A 113 6.61 9.84 -9.35
CA VAL A 113 6.55 11.30 -9.27
C VAL A 113 6.63 11.69 -7.80
N ILE A 114 7.54 12.62 -7.47
CA ILE A 114 7.59 13.25 -6.15
C ILE A 114 6.67 14.46 -6.16
N VAL A 115 5.74 14.50 -5.21
CA VAL A 115 4.88 15.65 -4.94
C VAL A 115 5.33 16.27 -3.61
N ASP A 116 5.50 17.60 -3.60
CA ASP A 116 5.85 18.38 -2.40
C ASP A 116 4.65 18.46 -1.45
N GLU A 117 4.36 17.33 -0.83
CA GLU A 117 3.24 17.12 0.08
C GLU A 117 3.71 16.18 1.20
N PRO A 118 4.47 16.70 2.19
CA PRO A 118 4.99 15.87 3.27
C PRO A 118 3.85 15.29 4.09
N ALA A 119 3.94 13.99 4.37
CA ALA A 119 2.97 13.29 5.19
C ALA A 119 3.65 12.15 5.95
N SER A 120 3.23 11.97 7.21
CA SER A 120 3.66 10.86 8.05
C SER A 120 2.79 9.61 7.89
N SER A 121 1.56 9.78 7.40
CA SER A 121 0.64 8.69 7.09
C SER A 121 -0.27 9.04 5.92
N ILE A 122 -0.69 8.03 5.18
CA ILE A 122 -1.45 8.14 3.93
C ILE A 122 -2.55 7.07 3.87
N GLU A 123 -3.73 7.47 3.41
CA GLU A 123 -4.85 6.56 3.15
C GLU A 123 -5.51 6.92 1.81
N VAL A 124 -5.90 5.89 1.06
CA VAL A 124 -6.54 5.99 -0.26
C VAL A 124 -7.91 5.33 -0.20
N ARG A 125 -8.98 6.08 -0.48
CA ARG A 125 -10.35 5.55 -0.40
C ARG A 125 -11.39 6.45 -1.06
N HIS A 126 -12.46 5.88 -1.61
CA HIS A 126 -13.65 6.65 -1.99
C HIS A 126 -14.37 7.19 -0.75
N LEU A 127 -14.30 8.50 -0.54
CA LEU A 127 -14.98 9.21 0.55
C LEU A 127 -16.26 9.90 0.08
N ASP A 128 -16.39 10.19 -1.22
CA ASP A 128 -17.55 10.87 -1.81
C ASP A 128 -18.38 10.00 -2.78
N GLU A 129 -18.13 8.69 -2.80
CA GLU A 129 -18.83 7.67 -3.60
C GLU A 129 -18.65 7.81 -5.13
N ASP A 130 -17.59 8.48 -5.59
CA ASP A 130 -17.20 8.49 -6.99
C ASP A 130 -16.42 7.21 -7.41
N ALA A 131 -15.95 7.20 -8.66
CA ALA A 131 -15.15 6.11 -9.20
C ALA A 131 -13.64 6.27 -8.98
N THR A 132 -13.17 7.42 -8.48
CA THR A 132 -11.75 7.76 -8.35
C THR A 132 -11.41 7.93 -6.87
N PRO A 133 -10.58 7.08 -6.26
CA PRO A 133 -10.35 7.12 -4.83
C PRO A 133 -9.72 8.45 -4.38
N ASP A 134 -10.19 8.94 -3.24
CA ASP A 134 -9.69 10.13 -2.58
C ASP A 134 -8.43 9.84 -1.76
N LEU A 135 -7.71 10.91 -1.44
CA LEU A 135 -6.46 10.85 -0.68
C LEU A 135 -6.59 11.58 0.66
N VAL A 136 -6.25 10.89 1.75
CA VAL A 136 -6.13 11.47 3.10
C VAL A 136 -4.68 11.42 3.54
N LEU A 137 -4.15 12.57 3.96
CA LEU A 137 -2.76 12.74 4.40
C LEU A 137 -2.72 13.27 5.83
N ALA A 138 -1.91 12.63 6.67
CA ALA A 138 -1.69 13.06 8.05
C ALA A 138 -0.24 13.54 8.24
N ASP A 139 -0.09 14.82 8.59
CA ASP A 139 1.16 15.42 9.04
C ASP A 139 0.89 16.25 10.31
N PRO A 140 0.99 15.65 11.51
CA PRO A 140 0.54 16.26 12.75
C PRO A 140 1.07 17.69 12.97
N PRO A 141 0.20 18.66 13.32
CA PRO A 141 -1.20 18.49 13.73
C PRO A 141 -2.22 18.58 12.57
N ARG A 142 -1.78 18.56 11.31
CA ARG A 142 -2.63 18.75 10.14
C ARG A 142 -3.09 17.42 9.54
N VAL A 143 -4.31 17.45 9.02
CA VAL A 143 -4.84 16.44 8.11
C VAL A 143 -5.30 17.15 6.85
N VAL A 144 -4.90 16.63 5.70
CA VAL A 144 -5.33 17.12 4.38
C VAL A 144 -6.19 16.03 3.75
N VAL A 145 -7.37 16.41 3.26
CA VAL A 145 -8.24 15.54 2.46
C VAL A 145 -8.29 16.12 1.06
N ARG A 146 -7.90 15.33 0.06
CA ARG A 146 -7.97 15.68 -1.36
C ARG A 146 -9.02 14.79 -1.99
N LEU A 147 -10.14 15.39 -2.36
CA LEU A 147 -11.14 14.71 -3.16
C LEU A 147 -10.66 14.65 -4.60
N ALA A 148 -10.68 13.46 -5.18
CA ALA A 148 -10.42 13.30 -6.60
C ALA A 148 -11.55 13.96 -7.39
N SER A 149 -11.29 14.26 -8.67
CA SER A 149 -12.36 14.66 -9.59
C SER A 149 -12.64 13.46 -10.49
N PRO A 150 -13.92 13.19 -10.82
CA PRO A 150 -14.30 12.15 -11.77
C PRO A 150 -13.88 12.48 -13.21
#